data_AF-A0A6M4FKR1-F1
#
_entry.id   AF-A0A6M4FKR1-F1
#
_cell.length_a   1.000
_cell.length_b   1.000
_cell.length_c   1.000
_cell.angle_alpha   90.00
_cell.angle_beta   90.00
_cell.angle_gamma   90.00
#
_symmetry.space_group_name_H-M   'P 1'
#
loop_
_entity.id
_entity.type
_entity.pdbx_description
1 polymer ?
#
loop_
_entity_poly.entity_id
_entity_poly.type
_entity_poly.pdbx_seq_one_letter_code
_entity_poly.pdbx_strand_id
1 'polypeptide(L)'
;MGTVTELRRSTRRLNNPESQLGRVHLVLRDATRWLQLHQISEAILARFGKMDSHAAISARIRELRANGKIIVRREVAGHGNTRPCEYKLIEGHTEGGDAA
;
A
#
# COMPACT_ATOMS: atom_id res chain seq x y z
N MET A 1 -34.49 5.40 14.12
CA MET A 1 -33.20 4.71 14.25
C MET A 1 -32.63 4.46 12.85
N GLY A 2 -31.96 5.46 12.26
CA GLY A 2 -31.37 5.32 10.93
C GLY A 2 -29.96 4.74 11.05
N THR A 3 -29.74 3.53 10.55
CA THR A 3 -28.39 2.96 10.41
C THR A 3 -27.65 3.77 9.36
N VAL A 4 -26.76 4.65 9.81
CA VAL A 4 -25.81 5.35 8.93
C VAL A 4 -24.91 4.29 8.34
N THR A 5 -25.20 3.87 7.10
CA THR A 5 -24.30 3.01 6.34
C THR A 5 -23.04 3.81 6.11
N GLU A 6 -21.92 3.45 6.76
CA GLU A 6 -20.62 4.05 6.48
C GLU A 6 -20.36 3.94 4.98
N LEU A 7 -20.51 5.06 4.28
CA LEU A 7 -20.21 5.17 2.86
C LEU A 7 -18.76 4.75 2.68
N ARG A 8 -18.54 3.57 2.07
CA ARG A 8 -17.26 3.00 1.59
C ARG A 8 -16.55 3.91 0.55
N ARG A 9 -16.42 5.21 0.82
CA ARG A 9 -15.73 6.20 -0.05
C ARG A 9 -14.26 5.86 -0.26
N SER A 10 -13.65 5.16 0.69
CA SER A 10 -12.24 4.78 0.64
C SER A 10 -11.93 3.85 -0.55
N THR A 11 -12.77 2.83 -0.80
CA THR A 11 -12.45 1.76 -1.75
C THR A 11 -12.36 2.23 -3.21
N ARG A 12 -13.19 3.21 -3.62
CA ARG A 12 -13.20 3.70 -5.00
C ARG A 12 -11.93 4.50 -5.36
N ARG A 13 -11.36 5.24 -4.39
CA ARG A 13 -10.11 6.01 -4.61
C ARG A 13 -8.89 5.10 -4.65
N LEU A 14 -8.90 4.02 -3.86
CA LEU A 14 -7.78 3.06 -3.78
C LEU A 14 -7.65 2.15 -5.00
N ASN A 15 -8.72 1.98 -5.77
CA ASN A 15 -8.71 1.22 -7.02
C ASN A 15 -8.57 2.11 -8.26
N ASN A 16 -8.28 3.41 -8.10
CA ASN A 16 -8.13 4.34 -9.22
C ASN A 16 -6.65 4.42 -9.69
N PRO A 17 -6.29 3.89 -10.87
CA PRO A 17 -4.92 3.95 -11.39
C PRO A 17 -4.48 5.37 -11.77
N GLU A 18 -5.40 6.30 -11.93
CA GLU A 18 -5.07 7.70 -12.24
C GLU A 18 -4.51 8.45 -11.02
N SER A 19 -4.82 7.98 -9.81
CA SER A 19 -4.31 8.56 -8.56
C SER A 19 -2.98 7.92 -8.13
N GLN A 20 -2.04 8.74 -7.65
CA GLN A 20 -0.81 8.26 -6.99
C GLN A 20 -1.10 7.30 -5.84
N LEU A 21 -2.10 7.62 -5.01
CA LEU A 21 -2.51 6.76 -3.90
C LEU A 21 -3.01 5.39 -4.40
N GLY A 22 -3.82 5.39 -5.45
CA GLY A 22 -4.37 4.17 -6.03
C GLY A 22 -3.30 3.30 -6.69
N ARG A 23 -2.34 3.90 -7.41
CA ARG A 23 -1.21 3.13 -7.99
C ARG A 23 -0.37 2.44 -6.93
N VAL A 24 0.00 3.16 -5.87
CA VAL A 24 0.76 2.60 -4.75
C VAL A 24 -0.03 1.47 -4.07
N HIS A 25 -1.32 1.67 -3.84
CA HIS A 25 -2.18 0.63 -3.25
C HIS A 25 -2.27 -0.61 -4.14
N LEU A 26 -2.53 -0.46 -5.44
CA LEU A 26 -2.67 -1.56 -6.39
C LEU A 26 -1.37 -2.37 -6.52
N VAL A 27 -0.21 -1.69 -6.53
CA VAL A 27 1.10 -2.38 -6.54
C VAL A 27 1.32 -3.16 -5.26
N LEU A 28 1.07 -2.56 -4.09
CA LEU A 28 1.28 -3.24 -2.81
C LEU A 28 0.28 -4.38 -2.56
N ARG A 29 -0.95 -4.25 -3.06
CA ARG A 29 -1.99 -5.28 -2.98
C ARG A 29 -1.63 -6.50 -3.82
N ASP A 30 -1.16 -6.28 -5.04
CA ASP A 30 -0.84 -7.37 -5.96
C ASP A 30 0.57 -7.96 -5.71
N ALA A 31 1.34 -7.38 -4.78
CA ALA A 31 2.68 -7.84 -4.45
C ALA A 31 2.66 -9.11 -3.59
N THR A 32 3.22 -10.20 -4.12
CA THR A 32 3.41 -11.47 -3.37
C THR A 32 4.60 -11.43 -2.41
N ARG A 33 5.51 -10.47 -2.60
CA ARG A 33 6.76 -10.29 -1.84
C ARG A 33 6.87 -8.89 -1.24
N TRP A 34 7.85 -8.74 -0.36
CA TRP A 34 8.27 -7.44 0.15
C TRP A 34 8.87 -6.60 -0.98
N LEU A 35 8.56 -5.31 -1.01
CA LEU A 35 9.04 -4.38 -2.03
C LEU A 35 9.76 -3.19 -1.40
N GLN A 36 10.89 -2.81 -2.00
CA GLN A 36 11.57 -1.54 -1.72
C GLN A 36 10.95 -0.40 -2.53
N LEU A 37 11.22 0.86 -2.16
CA LEU A 37 10.65 2.03 -2.85
C LEU A 37 10.98 2.07 -4.34
N HIS A 38 12.19 1.67 -4.74
CA HIS A 38 12.58 1.61 -6.15
C HIS A 38 11.76 0.56 -6.92
N GLN A 39 11.55 -0.62 -6.33
CA GLN A 39 10.75 -1.69 -6.93
C GLN A 39 9.28 -1.29 -7.04
N ILE A 40 8.75 -0.53 -6.07
CA ILE A 40 7.40 0.03 -6.15
C ILE A 40 7.33 1.02 -7.32
N SER A 41 8.30 1.92 -7.45
CA SER A 41 8.37 2.88 -8.56
C SER A 41 8.42 2.18 -9.92
N GLU A 42 9.29 1.18 -10.07
CA GLU A 42 9.43 0.37 -11.29
C GLU A 42 8.12 -0.36 -11.63
N ALA A 43 7.46 -0.96 -10.63
CA ALA A 43 6.18 -1.63 -10.83
C ALA A 43 5.06 -0.65 -11.24
N ILE A 44 5.05 0.56 -10.68
CA ILE A 44 4.12 1.63 -11.09
C ILE A 44 4.37 2.04 -12.54
N LEU A 45 5.63 2.26 -12.91
CA LEU A 45 6.02 2.65 -14.27
C LEU A 45 5.64 1.56 -15.28
N ALA A 46 6.00 0.31 -15.00
CA ALA A 46 5.71 -0.82 -15.88
C ALA A 46 4.21 -1.05 -16.06
N ARG A 47 3.41 -0.86 -15.01
CA ARG A 47 1.96 -1.15 -15.05
C ARG A 47 1.10 0.01 -15.55
N PHE A 48 1.48 1.25 -15.24
CA PHE A 48 0.64 2.43 -15.46
C PHE A 48 1.27 3.48 -16.36
N GLY A 49 2.51 3.28 -16.83
CA GLY A 49 3.23 4.24 -17.66
C GLY A 49 3.55 5.56 -16.96
N LYS A 50 3.46 5.61 -15.63
CA LYS A 50 3.65 6.82 -14.80
C LYS A 50 4.78 6.58 -13.81
N MET A 51 5.69 7.54 -13.70
CA MET A 51 6.78 7.48 -12.72
C MET A 51 6.39 8.27 -11.46
N ASP A 52 6.35 7.60 -10.31
CA ASP A 52 6.12 8.23 -9.02
C ASP A 52 7.44 8.27 -8.23
N SER A 53 7.79 9.41 -7.64
CA SER A 53 9.05 9.55 -6.89
C SER A 53 9.04 8.77 -5.58
N HIS A 54 10.22 8.39 -5.06
CA HIS A 54 10.32 7.71 -3.76
C HIS A 54 9.66 8.49 -2.61
N ALA A 55 9.80 9.82 -2.62
CA ALA A 55 9.16 10.69 -1.64
C ALA A 55 7.63 10.65 -1.74
N ALA A 56 7.09 10.69 -2.97
CA ALA A 56 5.65 10.57 -3.21
C ALA A 56 5.10 9.21 -2.77
N ILE A 57 5.79 8.12 -3.12
CA ILE A 57 5.42 6.76 -2.71
C ILE A 57 5.40 6.63 -1.18
N SER A 58 6.46 7.10 -0.50
CA SER A 58 6.54 7.10 0.97
C SER A 58 5.38 7.88 1.61
N ALA A 59 5.04 9.06 1.07
CA ALA A 59 3.90 9.84 1.54
C ALA A 59 2.57 9.09 1.36
N ARG A 60 2.37 8.42 0.21
CA ARG A 60 1.16 7.63 -0.04
C ARG A 60 1.08 6.38 0.85
N ILE A 61 2.20 5.74 1.18
CA ILE A 61 2.22 4.63 2.16
C ILE A 61 1.73 5.11 3.53
N ARG A 62 2.16 6.30 3.98
CA ARG A 62 1.68 6.90 5.25
C ARG A 62 0.18 7.19 5.18
N GLU A 63 -0.30 7.73 4.06
CA GLU A 63 -1.72 7.98 3.85
C GLU A 63 -2.55 6.68 3.83
N LEU A 64 -2.06 5.61 3.21
CA LEU A 64 -2.73 4.31 3.22
C LEU A 64 -2.88 3.75 4.64
N ARG A 65 -1.85 3.89 5.49
CA ARG A 65 -1.91 3.53 6.90
C ARG A 65 -2.96 4.36 7.65
N ALA A 66 -2.98 5.67 7.42
CA ALA A 66 -4.00 6.56 8.00
C ALA A 66 -5.42 6.18 7.57
N ASN A 67 -5.58 5.63 6.35
CA ASN A 67 -6.83 5.11 5.82
C ASN A 67 -7.16 3.66 6.28
N GLY A 68 -6.45 3.13 7.27
CA GLY A 68 -6.72 1.83 7.88
C GLY A 68 -6.08 0.63 7.17
N LYS A 69 -5.18 0.84 6.20
CA LYS A 69 -4.43 -0.27 5.57
C LYS A 69 -3.26 -0.71 6.43
N ILE A 70 -3.15 -2.02 6.65
CA ILE A 70 -2.04 -2.61 7.40
C ILE A 70 -0.86 -2.79 6.46
N ILE A 71 0.06 -1.83 6.45
CA ILE A 71 1.30 -1.92 5.67
C ILE A 71 2.47 -2.06 6.65
N VAL A 72 3.15 -3.20 6.62
CA VAL A 72 4.33 -3.45 7.46
C VAL A 72 5.57 -2.90 6.78
N ARG A 73 6.49 -2.36 7.59
CA ARG A 73 7.82 -1.92 7.16
C ARG A 73 8.86 -2.77 7.88
N ARG A 74 9.89 -3.22 7.16
CA ARG A 74 11.10 -3.79 7.77
C ARG A 74 12.35 -3.17 7.15
N GLU A 75 13.42 -3.13 7.92
CA GLU A 75 14.75 -2.85 7.41
C GLU A 75 15.44 -4.18 7.13
N VAL A 76 16.06 -4.30 5.97
CA VAL A 76 16.88 -5.47 5.62
C VAL A 76 18.33 -5.05 5.54
N ALA A 77 19.24 -5.98 5.87
CA ALA A 77 20.67 -5.73 5.73
C ALA A 77 21.01 -5.55 4.25
N GLY A 78 21.40 -4.33 3.86
CA GLY A 78 21.88 -4.03 2.53
C GLY A 78 23.39 -4.28 2.42
N HIS A 79 23.95 -3.98 1.26
CA HIS A 79 25.39 -4.02 1.08
C HIS A 79 26.06 -2.90 1.91
N GLY A 80 27.10 -3.24 2.67
CA GLY A 80 27.79 -2.31 3.57
C GLY A 80 26.90 -1.82 4.72
N ASN A 81 26.90 -0.50 4.96
CA ASN A 81 26.10 0.14 6.02
C ASN A 81 24.68 0.54 5.59
N THR A 82 24.24 0.11 4.40
CA THR A 82 22.89 0.47 3.92
C THR A 82 21.82 -0.39 4.58
N ARG A 83 20.71 0.24 4.96
CA ARG A 83 19.52 -0.42 5.53
C ARG A 83 18.29 -0.10 4.68
N PRO A 84 18.16 -0.72 3.50
CA PRO A 84 16.99 -0.49 2.66
C PRO A 84 15.71 -0.89 3.39
N CYS A 85 14.67 -0.08 3.15
CA CYS A 85 13.35 -0.29 3.72
C CYS A 85 12.49 -1.08 2.75
N GLU A 86 11.86 -2.12 3.27
CA GLU A 86 10.91 -2.94 2.54
C GLU A 86 9.51 -2.78 3.12
N TYR A 87 8.52 -2.87 2.24
CA TYR A 87 7.12 -2.67 2.54
C TYR A 87 6.29 -3.85 2.02
N LYS A 88 5.28 -4.25 2.79
CA LYS A 88 4.29 -5.24 2.37
C LYS A 88 2.91 -4.86 2.90
N LEU A 89 1.89 -4.90 2.04
CA LEU A 89 0.50 -4.83 2.48
C LEU A 89 0.10 -6.18 3.05
N ILE A 90 -0.43 -6.19 4.26
CA ILE A 90 -1.12 -7.33 4.83
C ILE A 90 -2.61 -7.03 4.65
N GLU A 91 -3.27 -7.77 3.77
CA GLU A 91 -4.72 -7.77 3.76
C GLU A 91 -5.14 -8.41 5.08
N GLY A 92 -5.68 -7.60 5.98
CA GLY A 92 -6.32 -8.10 7.19
C GLY A 92 -7.52 -8.92 6.74
N HIS A 93 -7.36 -10.23 6.66
CA HIS A 93 -8.48 -11.13 6.84
C HIS A 93 -8.85 -11.03 8.32
N THR A 94 -9.62 -10.01 8.67
CA THR A 94 -10.42 -10.08 9.88
C THR A 94 -11.56 -11.03 9.56
N GLU A 95 -11.25 -12.33 9.52
CA GLU A 95 -12.22 -13.35 9.88
C GLU A 95 -12.68 -12.97 11.28
N GLY A 96 -13.87 -12.37 11.35
CA GLY A 96 -14.59 -12.25 12.60
C GLY A 96 -14.77 -13.67 13.12
N GLY A 97 -13.96 -14.04 14.10
CA GLY A 97 -14.18 -15.20 14.92
C GLY A 97 -15.46 -14.99 15.70
N ASP A 98 -16.57 -15.36 15.08
CA ASP A 98 -17.76 -15.82 15.79
C ASP A 98 -17.36 -17.15 16.44
N ALA A 99 -17.02 -17.09 17.71
CA ALA A 99 -16.79 -18.25 18.55
C ALA A 99 -17.73 -18.13 19.75
N ALA A 100 -18.91 -18.72 19.55
CA ALA A 100 -19.79 -19.45 20.47
C ALA A 100 -19.81 -19.04 21.95
#